data_AF-A0A2N6SEW1-F1
#
_entry.id   AF-A0A2N6SEW1-F1
#
_cell.length_a   1.000
_cell.length_b   1.000
_cell.length_c   1.000
_cell.angle_alpha   90.00
_cell.angle_beta   90.00
_cell.angle_gamma   90.00
#
_symmetry.space_group_name_H-M   'P 1'
#
loop_
_entity.id
_entity.type
_entity.pdbx_description
1 polymer ?
#
loop_
_entity_poly.entity_id
_entity_poly.type
_entity_poly.pdbx_seq_one_letter_code
_entity_poly.pdbx_strand_id
1 'polypeptide(L)'
;MKKFLVATITSILLLIGIVAGSIYYEKYKIEHIVKSDKAKTAIENMLKKMENKALTPEGKIKSYKIDYNKVEKNPMGGINISVIVNDNEEMIVNTTLEKDWRGEYKTGARTISPELWKLTDRGQKERE
;
A
#
# COMPACT_ATOMS: atom_id res chain seq x y z
N MET A 1 15.19 49.33 -3.17
CA MET A 1 14.57 48.46 -4.19
C MET A 1 15.28 47.11 -4.35
N LYS A 2 16.58 47.04 -4.70
CA LYS A 2 17.31 45.75 -4.88
C LYS A 2 17.27 44.81 -3.66
N LYS A 3 17.48 45.33 -2.43
CA LYS A 3 17.42 44.52 -1.19
C LYS A 3 16.03 43.94 -0.91
N PHE A 4 14.96 44.70 -1.21
CA PHE A 4 13.57 44.23 -1.08
C PHE A 4 13.27 43.14 -2.10
N LEU A 5 13.70 43.29 -3.36
CA LEU A 5 13.54 42.27 -4.40
C LEU A 5 14.23 40.94 -4.02
N VAL A 6 15.47 41.02 -3.54
CA VAL A 6 16.24 39.85 -3.08
C VAL A 6 15.54 39.18 -1.89
N ALA A 7 15.04 39.95 -0.91
CA ALA A 7 14.29 39.41 0.22
C ALA A 7 13.00 38.70 -0.22
N THR A 8 12.25 39.28 -1.15
CA THR A 8 11.01 38.67 -1.68
C THR A 8 11.29 37.34 -2.40
N ILE A 9 12.30 37.30 -3.28
CA ILE A 9 12.68 36.07 -3.99
C ILE A 9 13.14 34.99 -3.02
N THR A 10 13.95 35.37 -2.02
CA THR A 10 14.45 34.44 -1.00
C THR A 10 13.31 33.85 -0.17
N SER A 11 12.32 34.67 0.21
CA SER A 11 11.13 34.22 0.94
C SER A 11 10.30 33.21 0.13
N ILE A 12 10.09 33.47 -1.17
CA ILE A 12 9.37 32.56 -2.07
C ILE A 12 10.11 31.22 -2.19
N LEU A 13 11.44 31.25 -2.38
CA LEU A 13 12.25 30.03 -2.45
C LEU A 13 12.18 29.21 -1.16
N LEU A 14 12.18 29.87 -0.01
CA LEU A 14 12.07 29.21 1.29
C LEU A 14 10.71 28.52 1.46
N LEU A 15 9.62 29.18 1.06
CA LEU A 15 8.28 28.61 1.06
C LEU A 15 8.17 27.39 0.14
N ILE A 16 8.71 27.47 -1.08
CA ILE A 16 8.75 26.34 -2.02
C ILE A 16 9.54 25.17 -1.42
N GLY A 17 10.67 25.45 -0.79
CA GLY A 17 11.49 24.44 -0.11
C GLY A 17 10.73 23.71 1.00
N ILE A 18 9.97 24.43 1.82
CA ILE A 18 9.15 23.84 2.89
C ILE A 18 8.05 22.94 2.30
N VAL A 19 7.34 23.40 1.27
CA VAL A 19 6.25 22.64 0.64
C VAL A 19 6.79 21.40 -0.08
N ALA A 20 7.86 21.54 -0.87
CA ALA A 20 8.47 20.40 -1.55
C ALA A 20 9.05 19.38 -0.54
N GLY A 21 9.69 19.88 0.52
CA GLY A 21 10.25 19.06 1.58
C GLY A 21 9.18 18.26 2.34
N SER A 22 8.03 18.87 2.65
CA SER A 22 6.94 18.17 3.34
C SER A 22 6.31 17.06 2.48
N ILE A 23 6.09 17.32 1.19
CA ILE A 23 5.58 16.32 0.23
C ILE A 23 6.56 15.15 0.12
N TYR A 24 7.85 15.44 -0.06
CA TYR A 24 8.88 14.41 -0.16
C TYR A 24 8.95 13.54 1.11
N TYR A 25 8.92 14.18 2.29
CA TYR A 25 8.97 13.48 3.57
C TYR A 25 7.75 12.59 3.78
N GLU A 26 6.55 13.04 3.42
CA GLU A 26 5.35 12.20 3.48
C GLU A 26 5.47 10.96 2.59
N LYS A 27 5.92 11.13 1.34
CA LYS A 27 6.13 10.01 0.41
C LYS A 27 7.14 9.00 0.97
N TYR A 28 8.29 9.49 1.44
CA TYR A 28 9.33 8.65 2.05
C TYR A 28 8.79 7.85 3.25
N LYS A 29 8.05 8.51 4.14
CA LYS A 29 7.47 7.87 5.32
C LYS A 29 6.48 6.77 4.95
N ILE A 30 5.62 7.00 3.97
CA ILE A 30 4.64 6.01 3.50
C ILE A 30 5.35 4.81 2.90
N GLU A 31 6.31 5.02 1.99
CA GLU A 31 7.08 3.92 1.40
C GLU A 31 7.81 3.09 2.46
N HIS A 32 8.41 3.75 3.45
CA HIS A 32 9.12 3.08 4.54
C HIS A 32 8.18 2.19 5.38
N ILE A 33 6.94 2.66 5.63
CA ILE A 33 5.92 1.87 6.31
C ILE A 33 5.54 0.63 5.48
N VAL A 34 5.28 0.81 4.19
CA VAL A 34 4.85 -0.29 3.31
C VAL A 34 5.95 -1.36 3.15
N LYS A 35 7.22 -0.94 3.20
CA LYS A 35 8.39 -1.84 3.19
C LYS A 35 8.67 -2.55 4.52
N SER A 36 7.96 -2.20 5.60
CA SER A 36 8.23 -2.74 6.95
C SER A 36 7.76 -4.19 7.11
N ASP A 37 8.40 -4.93 8.03
CA ASP A 37 8.00 -6.30 8.37
C ASP A 37 6.58 -6.39 8.93
N LYS A 38 6.10 -5.33 9.58
CA LYS A 38 4.72 -5.26 10.08
C LYS A 38 3.72 -5.19 8.92
N ALA A 39 3.99 -4.36 7.90
CA ALA A 39 3.16 -4.30 6.70
C ALA A 39 3.22 -5.61 5.92
N LYS A 40 4.41 -6.21 5.79
CA LYS A 40 4.60 -7.54 5.20
C LYS A 40 3.71 -8.58 5.90
N THR A 41 3.79 -8.66 7.22
CA THR A 41 3.00 -9.59 8.04
C THR A 41 1.49 -9.38 7.85
N ALA A 42 1.03 -8.12 7.80
CA ALA A 42 -0.37 -7.78 7.57
C ALA A 42 -0.86 -8.29 6.20
N ILE A 43 -0.07 -8.09 5.14
CA ILE A 43 -0.37 -8.53 3.78
C ILE A 43 -0.38 -10.07 3.68
N GLU A 44 0.63 -10.75 4.24
CA GLU A 44 0.67 -12.21 4.20
C GLU A 44 -0.49 -12.84 4.98
N ASN A 45 -0.85 -12.27 6.14
CA ASN A 45 -2.03 -12.72 6.89
C ASN A 45 -3.33 -12.49 6.13
N MET A 46 -3.44 -11.39 5.37
CA MET A 46 -4.58 -11.13 4.50
C MET A 46 -4.70 -12.20 3.40
N LEU A 47 -3.59 -12.54 2.72
CA LEU A 47 -3.56 -13.54 1.66
C LEU A 47 -3.89 -14.94 2.19
N LYS A 48 -3.33 -15.33 3.34
CA LYS A 48 -3.66 -16.60 4.03
C LYS A 48 -5.12 -16.70 4.47
N LYS A 49 -5.79 -15.57 4.74
CA LYS A 49 -7.23 -15.54 4.99
C LYS A 49 -8.09 -15.67 3.73
N MET A 50 -7.53 -15.36 2.55
CA MET A 50 -8.21 -15.53 1.26
C MET A 50 -8.07 -16.96 0.75
N GLU A 51 -6.93 -17.58 0.96
CA GLU A 51 -6.65 -18.97 0.61
C GLU A 51 -5.75 -19.57 1.70
N ASN A 52 -6.22 -20.59 2.39
CA ASN A 52 -5.59 -21.07 3.63
C ASN A 52 -4.15 -21.60 3.44
N LYS A 53 -3.79 -22.05 2.24
CA LYS A 53 -2.43 -22.51 1.90
C LYS A 53 -1.66 -21.46 1.10
N ALA A 54 -2.08 -20.19 1.11
CA ALA A 54 -1.36 -19.13 0.43
C ALA A 54 0.09 -19.05 0.88
N LEU A 55 0.97 -18.77 -0.08
CA LEU A 55 2.42 -18.64 0.08
C LEU A 55 3.11 -19.96 0.45
N THR A 56 2.50 -21.10 0.08
CA THR A 56 3.11 -22.44 0.19
C THR A 56 3.19 -23.15 -1.17
N PRO A 57 3.98 -24.23 -1.29
CA PRO A 57 4.02 -25.08 -2.48
C PRO A 57 2.70 -25.75 -2.86
N GLU A 58 1.73 -25.83 -1.95
CA GLU A 58 0.39 -26.41 -2.18
C GLU A 58 -0.68 -25.35 -2.48
N GLY A 59 -0.46 -24.08 -2.11
CA GLY A 59 -1.43 -22.99 -2.31
C GLY A 59 -1.70 -22.61 -3.76
N LYS A 60 -2.78 -21.89 -4.02
CA LYS A 60 -3.03 -21.30 -5.35
C LYS A 60 -2.44 -19.88 -5.43
N ILE A 61 -2.37 -19.18 -4.31
CA ILE A 61 -1.62 -17.92 -4.18
C ILE A 61 -0.19 -18.29 -3.79
N LYS A 62 0.77 -18.13 -4.71
CA LYS A 62 2.17 -18.55 -4.57
C LYS A 62 3.11 -17.41 -4.16
N SER A 63 2.95 -16.26 -4.78
CA SER A 63 3.81 -15.09 -4.57
C SER A 63 2.97 -13.82 -4.58
N TYR A 64 3.55 -12.73 -4.09
CA TYR A 64 2.97 -11.41 -4.23
C TYR A 64 4.05 -10.34 -4.35
N LYS A 65 3.68 -9.21 -4.93
CA LYS A 65 4.46 -7.97 -4.94
C LYS A 65 3.54 -6.77 -4.71
N ILE A 66 4.09 -5.71 -4.15
CA ILE A 66 3.37 -4.44 -3.99
C ILE A 66 3.68 -3.57 -5.20
N ASP A 67 2.64 -3.02 -5.83
CA ASP A 67 2.79 -1.98 -6.83
C ASP A 67 3.04 -0.64 -6.12
N TYR A 68 4.31 -0.26 -5.97
CA TYR A 68 4.71 0.98 -5.30
C TYR A 68 4.24 2.25 -6.01
N ASN A 69 3.87 2.17 -7.30
CA ASN A 69 3.29 3.32 -7.99
C ASN A 69 1.85 3.59 -7.54
N LYS A 70 1.20 2.61 -6.89
CA LYS A 70 -0.16 2.70 -6.34
C LYS A 70 -0.18 2.75 -4.81
N VAL A 71 0.97 3.10 -4.20
CA VAL A 71 1.08 3.33 -2.76
C VAL A 71 0.80 4.80 -2.48
N GLU A 72 -0.29 5.07 -1.76
CA GLU A 72 -0.73 6.43 -1.47
C GLU A 72 -1.39 6.54 -0.08
N LYS A 73 -1.40 7.76 0.46
CA LYS A 73 -2.11 8.06 1.71
C LYS A 73 -3.61 7.96 1.47
N ASN A 74 -4.32 7.17 2.28
CA ASN A 74 -5.77 7.15 2.23
C ASN A 74 -6.32 8.38 2.98
N PRO A 75 -7.17 9.24 2.36
CA PRO A 75 -7.76 10.40 3.03
C PRO A 75 -8.57 10.07 4.28
N MET A 76 -9.14 8.86 4.35
CA MET A 76 -9.87 8.35 5.51
C MET A 76 -8.96 7.72 6.57
N GLY A 77 -7.64 7.73 6.35
CA GLY A 77 -6.63 7.17 7.24
C GLY A 77 -6.04 5.86 6.73
N GLY A 78 -4.78 5.62 7.08
CA GLY A 78 -4.02 4.47 6.58
C GLY A 78 -3.35 4.73 5.23
N ILE A 79 -2.93 3.66 4.57
CA ILE A 79 -2.18 3.69 3.30
C ILE A 79 -2.87 2.76 2.31
N ASN A 80 -3.34 3.27 1.19
CA ASN A 80 -3.83 2.44 0.09
C ASN A 80 -2.64 1.71 -0.53
N ILE A 81 -2.81 0.40 -0.74
CA ILE A 81 -1.84 -0.45 -1.41
C ILE A 81 -2.54 -1.30 -2.48
N SER A 82 -1.80 -1.61 -3.54
CA SER A 82 -2.19 -2.58 -4.55
C SER A 82 -1.20 -3.74 -4.51
N VAL A 83 -1.71 -4.95 -4.28
CA VAL A 83 -0.91 -6.18 -4.20
C VAL A 83 -1.21 -7.02 -5.43
N ILE A 84 -0.17 -7.26 -6.23
CA ILE A 84 -0.19 -8.13 -7.40
C ILE A 84 0.21 -9.53 -6.96
N VAL A 85 -0.62 -10.52 -7.27
CA VAL A 85 -0.43 -11.92 -6.86
C VAL A 85 0.09 -12.74 -8.03
N ASN A 86 0.96 -13.70 -7.75
CA ASN A 86 1.52 -14.65 -8.74
C ASN A 86 2.17 -13.97 -9.96
N ASP A 87 2.70 -12.76 -9.77
CA ASP A 87 3.23 -11.91 -10.85
C ASP A 87 2.26 -11.66 -12.00
N ASN A 88 0.95 -11.83 -11.77
CA ASN A 88 -0.09 -11.62 -12.76
C ASN A 88 -0.82 -10.30 -12.50
N GLU A 89 -0.71 -9.34 -13.42
CA GLU A 89 -1.34 -8.01 -13.33
C GLU A 89 -2.87 -8.05 -13.35
N GLU A 90 -3.49 -9.16 -13.74
CA GLU A 90 -4.94 -9.35 -13.60
C GLU A 90 -5.33 -9.88 -12.21
N MET A 91 -4.37 -10.37 -11.42
CA MET A 91 -4.59 -10.92 -10.07
C MET A 91 -4.21 -9.89 -9.00
N ILE A 92 -5.11 -8.94 -8.76
CA ILE A 92 -4.87 -7.81 -7.87
C ILE A 92 -5.80 -7.85 -6.66
N VAL A 93 -5.27 -7.52 -5.48
CA VAL A 93 -6.06 -7.07 -4.34
C VAL A 93 -5.66 -5.65 -3.94
N ASN A 94 -6.65 -4.74 -3.96
CA ASN A 94 -6.50 -3.39 -3.45
C ASN A 94 -7.02 -3.34 -2.02
N THR A 95 -6.27 -2.72 -1.12
CA THR A 95 -6.66 -2.61 0.30
C THR A 95 -6.01 -1.40 0.97
N THR A 96 -6.40 -1.13 2.21
CA THR A 96 -5.78 -0.14 3.07
C THR A 96 -4.96 -0.84 4.15
N LEU A 97 -3.70 -0.45 4.32
CA LEU A 97 -2.93 -0.74 5.54
C LEU A 97 -3.30 0.27 6.62
N GLU A 98 -3.92 -0.23 7.68
CA GLU A 98 -4.35 0.54 8.83
C GLU A 98 -3.45 0.24 10.03
N LYS A 99 -3.03 1.29 10.72
CA LYS A 99 -2.27 1.17 11.98
C LYS A 99 -3.26 1.13 13.14
N ASP A 100 -3.13 0.13 14.01
CA ASP A 100 -3.91 0.07 15.23
C ASP A 100 -3.28 0.88 16.38
N TRP A 101 -3.94 0.89 17.54
CA TRP A 101 -3.48 1.64 18.72
C TRP A 101 -2.19 1.08 19.35
N ARG A 102 -1.83 -0.18 19.06
CA ARG A 102 -0.55 -0.79 19.48
C ARG A 102 0.58 -0.48 18.50
N GLY A 103 0.25 0.13 17.37
CA GLY A 103 1.17 0.39 16.29
C GLY A 103 1.50 -0.82 15.44
N GLU A 104 0.62 -1.83 15.45
CA GLU A 104 0.62 -2.92 14.49
C GLU A 104 -0.20 -2.55 13.25
N TYR A 105 0.10 -3.19 12.13
CA TYR A 105 -0.61 -2.98 10.88
C TYR A 105 -1.59 -4.13 10.60
N LYS A 106 -2.76 -3.78 10.07
CA LYS A 106 -3.77 -4.71 9.55
C LYS A 106 -4.27 -4.22 8.21
N THR A 107 -4.85 -5.11 7.42
CA THR A 107 -5.52 -4.75 6.16
C THR A 107 -7.00 -4.45 6.43
N GLY A 108 -7.50 -3.35 5.90
CA GLY A 108 -8.90 -2.92 5.99
C GLY A 108 -9.81 -3.57 4.94
N ALA A 109 -10.76 -2.77 4.42
CA ALA A 109 -11.62 -3.17 3.31
C ALA A 109 -10.78 -3.52 2.06
N ARG A 110 -11.32 -4.41 1.22
CA ARG A 110 -10.60 -5.01 0.10
C ARG A 110 -11.45 -5.09 -1.14
N THR A 111 -10.84 -4.81 -2.29
CA THR A 111 -11.37 -5.12 -3.61
C THR A 111 -10.46 -6.16 -4.25
N ILE A 112 -11.03 -7.27 -4.70
CA ILE A 112 -10.30 -8.42 -5.24
C ILE A 112 -10.68 -8.55 -6.71
N SER A 113 -9.71 -8.71 -7.61
CA SER A 113 -9.98 -8.91 -9.03
C SER A 113 -10.69 -10.25 -9.28
N PRO A 114 -11.48 -10.38 -10.36
CA PRO A 114 -12.16 -11.65 -10.68
C PRO A 114 -11.19 -12.83 -10.79
N GLU A 115 -10.01 -12.63 -11.38
CA GLU A 115 -8.99 -13.65 -11.58
C GLU A 115 -8.41 -14.13 -10.25
N LEU A 116 -8.17 -13.21 -9.31
CA LEU A 116 -7.72 -13.56 -7.97
C LEU A 116 -8.85 -14.17 -7.12
N TRP A 117 -10.08 -13.67 -7.25
CA TRP A 117 -11.25 -14.24 -6.58
C TRP A 117 -11.37 -15.73 -6.87
N LYS A 118 -11.09 -16.10 -8.12
CA LYS A 118 -11.12 -17.48 -8.55
C LYS A 118 -10.13 -18.38 -7.80
N LEU A 119 -9.07 -17.86 -7.19
CA LEU A 119 -8.10 -18.65 -6.45
C LEU A 119 -8.43 -18.75 -4.95
N THR A 120 -9.31 -17.89 -4.44
CA THR A 120 -9.68 -17.87 -3.03
C THR A 120 -10.53 -19.08 -2.64
N ASP A 121 -10.46 -19.49 -1.37
CA ASP A 121 -11.26 -20.61 -0.85
C ASP A 121 -12.76 -20.35 -1.03
N ARG A 122 -13.18 -19.09 -0.82
CA ARG A 122 -14.58 -18.68 -1.02
C ARG A 122 -15.01 -18.72 -2.49
N GLY A 123 -14.19 -18.18 -3.40
CA GLY A 123 -14.49 -18.19 -4.83
C GLY A 123 -14.37 -19.58 -5.48
N GLN A 124 -13.77 -20.56 -4.80
CA GLN A 124 -13.83 -21.97 -5.19
C GLN A 124 -15.16 -22.59 -4.74
N LYS A 125 -15.55 -22.38 -3.48
CA LYS A 125 -16.81 -22.90 -2.93
C LYS A 125 -18.06 -22.40 -3.66
N GLU A 126 -18.06 -21.16 -4.14
CA GLU A 126 -19.20 -20.59 -4.89
C GLU A 126 -19.37 -21.17 -6.31
N ARG A 127 -18.43 -22.01 -6.78
CA ARG A 127 -18.45 -22.64 -8.11
C ARG A 127 -18.71 -24.15 -8.08
N GLU A 128 -18.83 -24.72 -6.89
CA GLU A 128 -19.32 -26.09 -6.65
C GLU A 128 -20.84 -26.10 -6.62
#